data_AF-A0A7R9BQ27-F1
#
_entry.id   AF-A0A7R9BQ27-F1
#
_cell.length_a   1.000
_cell.length_b   1.000
_cell.length_c   1.000
_cell.angle_alpha   90.00
_cell.angle_beta   90.00
_cell.angle_gamma   90.00
#
_symmetry.space_group_name_H-M   'P 1'
#
loop_
_entity.id
_entity.type
_entity.pdbx_description
1 polymer ?
#
loop_
_entity_poly.entity_id
_entity_poly.type
_entity_poly.pdbx_seq_one_letter_code
_entity_poly.pdbx_strand_id
1 'polypeptide(L)'
;MSSVMYKLDPIINPLMKPEIPVPFSMYPLPRVYDLTEVSSVSDSRDKASVDLEKVITQQTQLFDNLKKLQERLDKLRNPGATSDAFVDATASKRSALHNEVKESNDISVVLRCNPSRPPLAVLDLLELLSQNIDVDFSTFSHSSVKGEVPKINPKICRLVGKSRSPLKFTLIWSDIQSDCDLILRALDPSRIVGESNVCRFLYRMLPNHDYCDPGMASHVDECIDRLDAGFVWSDRVSKEAKASATKLLKDPKTSRLMLPCKSCGSRAILKRPKTGDALCKECFFWAFEMEIHNTIVSAKLFKRGQKVVIGASGGKDSTVLAHVLKTLNDKFDYGLELFLLSIDEGISGYRDDSLETVKRNQEQYHLPLKILSYEELYGWTMDRIVAAVGLKNNCTFCGVFRRQALDRGAALLKADQIATGHNADDIAETILMNFLRGDIARLQRCVSITTGSEGLLPRCKPFKYTYEKEIVMYAYFKKLDYFSTECKYSPNAYRGYVRSFIKDLERVRPSAIIDIIHSGEQLSVQKTVKLPVQGTCQQCGYISSQDVCKACILLEGLNKGLPKLSIGKSSKLKFAAPVVKPSL
;
A
#
# COMPACT_ATOMS: atom_id res chain seq x y z
N MET A 1 -44.81 27.73 -19.93
CA MET A 1 -44.17 26.69 -20.76
C MET A 1 -42.65 26.91 -20.77
N SER A 2 -41.91 26.11 -20.02
CA SER A 2 -40.68 25.43 -20.47
C SER A 2 -40.25 24.46 -19.38
N SER A 3 -40.16 23.21 -19.79
CA SER A 3 -40.15 21.99 -19.01
C SER A 3 -38.79 21.64 -18.42
N VAL A 4 -38.82 21.10 -17.21
CA VAL A 4 -37.72 20.41 -16.52
C VAL A 4 -37.47 19.04 -17.19
N MET A 5 -36.20 18.69 -17.41
CA MET A 5 -35.68 17.33 -17.66
C MET A 5 -34.23 17.34 -17.14
N TYR A 6 -33.85 16.94 -15.93
CA TYR A 6 -34.36 15.97 -14.96
C TYR A 6 -34.03 16.50 -13.55
N LYS A 7 -34.95 16.34 -12.60
CA LYS A 7 -34.71 16.54 -11.17
C LYS A 7 -34.78 15.16 -10.53
N LEU A 8 -33.65 14.64 -10.03
CA LEU A 8 -33.65 13.41 -9.23
C LEU A 8 -34.28 13.73 -7.88
N ASP A 9 -35.37 13.06 -7.55
CA ASP A 9 -35.95 13.15 -6.22
C ASP A 9 -34.99 12.50 -5.20
N PRO A 10 -34.71 13.15 -4.07
CA PRO A 10 -33.91 12.55 -3.01
C PRO A 10 -34.62 11.30 -2.46
N ILE A 11 -33.88 10.21 -2.34
CA ILE A 11 -34.35 8.90 -1.83
C ILE A 11 -34.78 8.96 -0.35
N ILE A 12 -34.68 10.13 0.31
CA ILE A 12 -35.04 10.32 1.70
C ILE A 12 -36.11 11.41 1.79
N ASN A 13 -37.29 11.02 2.26
CA ASN A 13 -38.43 11.88 2.52
C ASN A 13 -38.03 12.99 3.52
N PRO A 14 -38.16 14.30 3.19
CA PRO A 14 -37.77 15.39 4.08
C PRO A 14 -38.57 15.46 5.39
N LEU A 15 -39.66 14.68 5.50
CA LEU A 15 -40.51 14.57 6.68
C LEU A 15 -40.16 13.40 7.61
N MET A 16 -39.22 12.52 7.23
CA MET A 16 -38.67 11.52 8.16
C MET A 16 -37.41 12.08 8.82
N LYS A 17 -37.55 12.52 10.08
CA LYS A 17 -36.42 12.63 11.00
C LYS A 17 -36.23 11.25 11.66
N PRO A 18 -35.33 10.38 11.20
CA PRO A 18 -34.91 9.29 12.06
C PRO A 18 -34.10 9.93 13.20
N GLU A 19 -34.56 9.79 14.43
CA GLU A 19 -33.77 10.08 15.62
C GLU A 19 -32.61 9.08 15.69
N ILE A 20 -31.56 9.35 14.91
CA ILE A 20 -30.28 8.66 15.03
C ILE A 20 -29.46 9.53 15.99
N PRO A 21 -29.16 9.07 17.22
CA PRO A 21 -28.32 9.81 18.13
C PRO A 21 -26.89 9.76 17.58
N VAL A 22 -26.50 10.82 16.88
CA VAL A 22 -25.10 11.07 16.57
C VAL A 22 -24.37 11.34 17.90
N PRO A 23 -23.27 10.63 18.22
CA PRO A 23 -22.55 10.89 19.46
C PRO A 23 -22.08 12.33 19.47
N PHE A 24 -22.44 13.06 20.53
CA PHE A 24 -22.04 14.44 20.75
C PHE A 24 -20.52 14.58 20.61
N SER A 25 -20.07 15.30 19.58
CA SER A 25 -18.69 15.74 19.52
C SER A 25 -18.45 16.67 20.71
N MET A 26 -17.48 16.33 21.57
CA MET A 26 -17.15 17.04 22.80
C MET A 26 -16.74 18.51 22.61
N TYR A 27 -16.53 18.96 21.36
CA TYR A 27 -16.19 20.34 21.04
C TYR A 27 -16.96 20.82 19.79
N PRO A 28 -17.77 21.87 19.88
CA PRO A 28 -18.35 22.52 18.70
C PRO A 28 -17.26 23.35 18.00
N LEU A 29 -16.94 23.00 16.75
CA LEU A 29 -16.11 23.84 15.88
C LEU A 29 -17.00 24.91 15.21
N PRO A 30 -16.67 26.21 15.28
CA PRO A 30 -17.41 27.24 14.57
C PRO A 30 -17.35 27.02 13.06
N ARG A 31 -18.50 27.13 12.38
CA ARG A 31 -18.57 27.12 10.91
C ARG A 31 -17.96 28.41 10.37
N VAL A 32 -16.87 28.30 9.61
CA VAL A 32 -16.04 29.43 9.16
C VAL A 32 -16.67 30.20 7.96
N TYR A 33 -17.81 29.77 7.42
CA TYR A 33 -18.29 30.24 6.10
C TYR A 33 -19.62 31.02 6.08
N ASP A 34 -20.26 31.29 7.22
CA ASP A 34 -21.45 32.16 7.25
C ASP A 34 -21.09 33.55 7.80
N LEU A 35 -20.59 34.42 6.92
CA LEU A 35 -20.55 35.87 7.14
C LEU A 35 -21.09 36.57 5.89
N THR A 36 -22.41 36.55 5.77
CA THR A 36 -23.16 37.51 4.94
C THR A 36 -24.34 38.00 5.74
N GLU A 37 -24.19 39.19 6.34
CA GLU A 37 -25.13 40.32 6.35
C GLU A 37 -24.86 41.23 7.57
N VAL A 38 -24.64 42.51 7.27
CA VAL A 38 -24.29 43.57 8.22
C VAL A 38 -25.53 44.40 8.49
N SER A 39 -25.94 44.57 9.75
CA SER A 39 -26.39 45.88 10.27
C SER A 39 -26.68 45.86 11.77
N SER A 40 -26.12 46.88 12.44
CA SER A 40 -26.48 47.46 13.76
C SER A 40 -26.45 46.56 15.00
N VAL A 41 -25.49 46.79 15.90
CA VAL A 41 -25.70 47.22 17.30
C VAL A 41 -24.34 47.63 17.90
N SER A 42 -24.34 48.80 18.53
CA SER A 42 -23.26 49.43 19.29
C SER A 42 -22.89 48.66 20.57
N ASP A 43 -21.65 48.87 21.04
CA ASP A 43 -21.12 48.54 22.36
C ASP A 43 -21.00 47.06 22.77
N SER A 44 -19.84 46.48 22.49
CA SER A 44 -19.29 45.32 23.25
C SER A 44 -17.78 45.13 23.04
N ARG A 45 -16.98 46.21 23.08
CA ARG A 45 -15.51 46.09 23.00
C ARG A 45 -14.81 45.69 24.32
N ASP A 46 -15.55 45.54 25.43
CA ASP A 46 -14.95 45.26 26.75
C ASP A 46 -15.05 43.80 27.23
N LYS A 47 -15.55 42.85 26.42
CA LYS A 47 -15.65 41.43 26.82
C LYS A 47 -14.65 40.46 26.17
N ALA A 48 -13.88 40.90 25.17
CA ALA A 48 -12.93 40.03 24.46
C ALA A 48 -11.48 40.11 24.99
N SER A 49 -11.18 41.04 25.91
CA SER A 49 -9.82 41.23 26.45
C SER A 49 -9.49 40.29 27.62
N VAL A 50 -10.48 39.69 28.29
CA VAL A 50 -10.30 38.93 29.54
C VAL A 50 -9.90 37.45 29.33
N ASP A 51 -9.99 36.93 28.11
CA ASP A 51 -9.66 35.51 27.83
C ASP A 51 -8.31 35.28 27.13
N LEU A 52 -7.68 36.32 26.57
CA LEU A 52 -6.41 36.13 25.85
C LEU A 52 -5.23 35.90 26.81
N GLU A 53 -5.18 36.62 27.93
CA GLU A 53 -4.12 36.45 28.95
C GLU A 53 -4.19 35.07 29.62
N LYS A 54 -5.40 34.55 29.86
CA LYS A 54 -5.59 33.19 30.39
C LYS A 54 -5.08 32.14 29.41
N VAL A 55 -5.40 32.27 28.12
CA VAL A 55 -4.92 31.33 27.09
C VAL A 55 -3.40 31.38 26.95
N ILE A 56 -2.80 32.57 27.01
CA ILE A 56 -1.33 32.74 26.98
C ILE A 56 -0.69 32.09 28.21
N THR A 57 -1.29 32.26 29.39
CA THR A 57 -0.77 31.65 30.64
C THR A 57 -0.88 30.13 30.58
N GLN A 58 -1.97 29.60 30.04
CA GLN A 58 -2.20 28.17 29.88
C GLN A 58 -1.24 27.55 28.86
N GLN A 59 -0.97 28.23 27.73
CA GLN A 59 0.05 27.81 26.77
C GLN A 59 1.45 27.80 27.40
N THR A 60 1.78 28.83 28.18
CA THR A 60 3.10 28.94 28.82
C THR A 60 3.32 27.80 29.83
N GLN A 61 2.30 27.46 30.63
CA GLN A 61 2.34 26.30 31.52
C GLN A 61 2.50 24.97 30.79
N LEU A 62 1.86 24.80 29.63
CA LEU A 62 2.01 23.59 28.82
C LEU A 62 3.44 23.45 28.26
N PHE A 63 4.07 24.54 27.84
CA PHE A 63 5.46 24.53 27.39
C PHE A 63 6.44 24.17 28.52
N ASP A 64 6.23 24.71 29.72
CA ASP A 64 7.06 24.35 30.88
C ASP A 64 6.91 22.88 31.29
N ASN A 65 5.69 22.33 31.20
CA ASN A 65 5.44 20.92 31.49
C ASN A 65 6.11 20.00 30.46
N LEU A 66 6.08 20.37 29.17
CA LEU A 66 6.79 19.63 28.13
C LEU A 66 8.30 19.64 28.35
N LYS A 67 8.87 20.79 28.76
CA LYS A 67 10.31 20.91 29.03
C LYS A 67 10.74 20.02 30.21
N LYS A 68 9.95 19.99 31.28
CA LYS A 68 10.18 19.10 32.45
C LYS A 68 10.08 17.61 32.09
N LEU A 69 9.17 17.24 31.20
CA LEU A 69 9.05 15.85 30.70
C LEU A 69 10.26 15.46 29.84
N GLN A 70 10.75 16.39 29.02
CA GLN A 70 11.93 16.18 28.18
C GLN A 70 13.20 16.00 29.03
N GLU A 71 13.38 16.81 30.08
CA GLU A 71 14.48 16.64 31.04
C GLU A 71 14.40 15.32 31.83
N ARG A 72 13.20 14.83 32.15
CA ARG A 72 13.02 13.51 32.76
C ARG A 72 13.40 12.37 31.82
N LEU A 73 13.05 12.49 30.55
CA LEU A 73 13.43 11.52 29.50
C LEU A 73 14.94 11.50 29.29
N ASP A 74 15.59 12.66 29.27
CA ASP A 74 17.04 12.74 29.09
C ASP A 74 17.81 12.20 30.31
N LYS A 75 17.28 12.38 31.54
CA LYS A 75 17.81 11.74 32.76
C LYS A 75 17.67 10.23 32.76
N LEU A 76 16.58 9.70 32.20
CA LEU A 76 16.38 8.25 32.06
C LEU A 76 17.25 7.64 30.95
N ARG A 77 17.66 8.46 29.97
CA ARG A 77 18.43 8.00 28.82
C ARG A 77 19.94 7.90 29.07
N ASN A 78 20.46 8.55 30.13
CA ASN A 78 21.87 8.49 30.52
C ASN A 78 22.05 8.29 32.05
N PRO A 79 22.02 7.05 32.58
CA PRO A 79 22.75 6.72 33.80
C PRO A 79 24.24 6.61 33.45
N GLY A 80 25.05 7.47 34.06
CA GLY A 80 26.44 7.73 33.65
C GLY A 80 27.38 6.54 33.66
N ALA A 81 28.39 6.66 32.80
CA ALA A 81 29.60 5.86 32.79
C ALA A 81 30.36 5.95 34.12
N THR A 82 30.65 4.79 34.71
CA THR A 82 31.87 4.56 35.48
C THR A 82 32.60 3.37 34.86
N SER A 83 33.91 3.57 34.77
CA SER A 83 35.00 2.86 34.07
C SER A 83 35.11 1.33 34.18
N ASP A 84 35.71 0.80 33.11
CA ASP A 84 36.61 -0.36 33.01
C ASP A 84 36.06 -1.78 33.20
N ALA A 85 35.65 -2.37 32.07
CA ALA A 85 36.11 -3.68 31.56
C ALA A 85 35.15 -4.16 30.46
N PHE A 86 35.48 -3.90 29.19
CA PHE A 86 34.80 -4.54 28.05
C PHE A 86 35.81 -4.83 26.93
N VAL A 87 36.79 -5.66 27.28
CA VAL A 87 37.46 -6.55 26.33
C VAL A 87 37.21 -7.96 26.89
N ASP A 88 36.85 -8.88 26.00
CA ASP A 88 36.46 -10.28 26.23
C ASP A 88 35.04 -10.55 26.76
N ALA A 89 34.10 -10.74 25.82
CA ALA A 89 33.17 -11.88 25.80
C ALA A 89 32.18 -11.77 24.62
N THR A 90 32.67 -11.88 23.38
CA THR A 90 31.80 -12.09 22.19
C THR A 90 31.65 -13.57 21.82
N ALA A 91 31.94 -14.48 22.75
CA ALA A 91 31.66 -15.90 22.60
C ALA A 91 31.24 -16.46 23.97
N SER A 92 30.14 -17.21 23.99
CA SER A 92 29.54 -17.87 25.17
C SER A 92 28.76 -16.99 26.14
N LYS A 93 27.47 -16.80 25.85
CA LYS A 93 26.36 -16.87 26.83
C LYS A 93 24.99 -16.91 26.12
N ARG A 94 24.76 -18.00 25.40
CA ARG A 94 23.41 -18.59 25.24
C ARG A 94 23.23 -19.55 26.41
N SER A 95 22.70 -19.06 27.52
CA SER A 95 21.91 -19.78 28.54
C SER A 95 21.92 -18.99 29.84
N ALA A 96 20.75 -18.91 30.47
CA ALA A 96 20.50 -18.35 31.80
C ALA A 96 20.51 -16.82 31.90
N LEU A 97 19.32 -16.23 31.81
CA LEU A 97 18.86 -15.33 32.86
C LEU A 97 17.34 -15.43 32.99
N HIS A 98 16.92 -16.18 34.00
CA HIS A 98 15.59 -16.17 34.58
C HIS A 98 15.71 -15.41 35.91
N ASN A 99 14.67 -14.60 36.21
CA ASN A 99 14.34 -13.94 37.49
C ASN A 99 15.02 -12.56 37.67
N GLU A 100 14.32 -11.44 37.90
CA GLU A 100 13.02 -11.22 38.57
C GLU A 100 12.22 -10.07 37.93
N VAL A 101 11.02 -10.40 37.43
CA VAL A 101 9.80 -9.58 37.57
C VAL A 101 8.67 -10.60 37.80
N LYS A 102 8.11 -10.62 39.01
CA LYS A 102 6.90 -11.40 39.36
C LYS A 102 5.67 -10.55 39.01
N GLU A 103 5.19 -10.65 37.78
CA GLU A 103 3.77 -10.46 37.46
C GLU A 103 3.29 -11.74 36.77
N SER A 104 2.41 -12.49 37.43
CA SER A 104 1.73 -13.63 36.84
C SER A 104 0.70 -13.12 35.83
N ASN A 105 1.07 -13.01 34.56
CA ASN A 105 0.13 -12.73 33.48
C ASN A 105 -0.64 -14.01 33.13
N ASP A 106 -1.67 -14.34 33.92
CA ASP A 106 -2.69 -15.29 33.52
C ASP A 106 -3.51 -14.65 32.38
N ILE A 107 -3.34 -15.13 31.14
CA ILE A 107 -4.06 -14.58 29.97
C ILE A 107 -5.45 -15.23 29.91
N SER A 108 -6.49 -14.46 30.26
CA SER A 108 -7.88 -14.90 30.15
C SER A 108 -8.50 -14.49 28.81
N VAL A 109 -8.97 -15.47 28.04
CA VAL A 109 -9.60 -15.29 26.74
C VAL A 109 -11.09 -15.64 26.86
N VAL A 110 -11.99 -14.67 26.59
CA VAL A 110 -13.44 -14.87 26.68
C VAL A 110 -14.04 -14.93 25.28
N LEU A 111 -14.64 -16.08 24.95
CA LEU A 111 -15.29 -16.34 23.67
C LEU A 111 -16.79 -16.56 23.88
N ARG A 112 -17.62 -15.77 23.21
CA ARG A 112 -19.06 -15.99 23.18
C ARG A 112 -19.43 -16.88 22.00
N CYS A 113 -20.21 -17.92 22.25
CA CYS A 113 -20.56 -18.92 21.26
C CYS A 113 -22.08 -18.98 21.09
N ASN A 114 -22.54 -19.05 19.84
CA ASN A 114 -23.94 -19.28 19.54
C ASN A 114 -24.29 -20.77 19.67
N PRO A 115 -25.24 -21.16 20.53
CA PRO A 115 -25.64 -22.56 20.67
C PRO A 115 -26.31 -23.15 19.42
N SER A 116 -26.97 -22.31 18.60
CA SER A 116 -27.63 -22.72 17.34
C SER A 116 -26.64 -22.87 16.17
N ARG A 117 -25.44 -22.28 16.29
CA ARG A 117 -24.35 -22.30 15.31
C ARG A 117 -22.99 -22.35 16.04
N PRO A 118 -22.62 -23.50 16.64
CA PRO A 118 -21.39 -23.58 17.43
C PRO A 118 -20.15 -23.41 16.53
N PRO A 119 -19.11 -22.70 16.98
CA PRO A 119 -17.86 -22.50 16.22
C PRO A 119 -16.99 -23.77 16.31
N LEU A 120 -17.17 -24.70 15.37
CA LEU A 120 -16.55 -26.03 15.42
C LEU A 120 -15.04 -26.00 15.14
N ALA A 121 -14.57 -25.18 14.20
CA ALA A 121 -13.15 -25.04 13.87
C ALA A 121 -12.34 -24.37 14.99
N VAL A 122 -12.91 -23.41 15.72
CA VAL A 122 -12.29 -22.83 16.92
C VAL A 122 -12.19 -23.88 18.02
N LEU A 123 -13.24 -24.69 18.22
CA LEU A 123 -13.22 -25.77 19.21
C LEU A 123 -12.18 -26.85 18.87
N ASP A 124 -12.05 -27.22 17.60
CA ASP A 124 -11.03 -28.16 17.13
C ASP A 124 -9.60 -27.58 17.26
N LEU A 125 -9.43 -26.29 16.96
CA LEU A 125 -8.15 -25.60 17.14
C LEU A 125 -7.74 -25.56 18.61
N LEU A 126 -8.69 -25.29 19.51
CA LEU A 126 -8.45 -25.31 20.95
C LEU A 126 -8.12 -26.72 21.44
N GLU A 127 -8.74 -27.76 20.88
CA GLU A 127 -8.38 -29.16 21.15
C GLU A 127 -6.94 -29.46 20.71
N LEU A 128 -6.50 -28.97 19.55
CA LEU A 128 -5.11 -29.13 19.07
C LEU A 128 -4.10 -28.33 19.90
N LEU A 129 -4.46 -27.13 20.35
CA LEU A 129 -3.60 -26.29 21.21
C LEU A 129 -3.39 -26.93 22.58
N SER A 130 -4.44 -27.53 23.16
CA SER A 130 -4.36 -28.23 24.45
C SER A 130 -3.48 -29.49 24.43
N GLN A 131 -3.09 -29.99 23.26
CA GLN A 131 -2.10 -31.07 23.14
C GLN A 131 -0.66 -30.59 23.35
N ASN A 132 -0.39 -29.29 23.18
CA ASN A 132 0.96 -28.72 23.19
C ASN A 132 1.16 -27.65 24.29
N ILE A 133 0.08 -27.09 24.85
CA ILE A 133 0.10 -26.04 25.87
C ILE A 133 -0.88 -26.42 26.99
N ASP A 134 -0.53 -26.12 28.25
CA ASP A 134 -1.41 -26.29 29.40
C ASP A 134 -2.48 -25.19 29.41
N VAL A 135 -3.74 -25.58 29.14
CA VAL A 135 -4.86 -24.67 28.91
C VAL A 135 -6.02 -25.04 29.83
N ASP A 136 -6.54 -24.06 30.58
CA ASP A 136 -7.74 -24.23 31.40
C ASP A 136 -8.99 -23.79 30.64
N PHE A 137 -10.05 -24.61 30.68
CA PHE A 137 -11.30 -24.38 29.98
C PHE A 137 -12.47 -24.26 30.95
N SER A 138 -13.22 -23.17 30.84
CA SER A 138 -14.45 -22.95 31.60
C SER A 138 -15.61 -22.63 30.67
N THR A 139 -16.76 -23.28 30.89
CA THR A 139 -17.97 -23.11 30.08
C THR A 139 -19.10 -22.55 30.93
N PHE A 140 -19.73 -21.46 30.48
CA PHE A 140 -20.86 -20.82 31.15
C PHE A 140 -22.02 -20.66 30.18
N SER A 141 -23.25 -20.75 30.67
CA SER A 141 -24.47 -20.46 29.91
C SER A 141 -25.05 -19.12 30.33
N HIS A 142 -25.27 -18.21 29.39
CA HIS A 142 -25.94 -16.93 29.64
C HIS A 142 -27.46 -17.13 29.73
N SER A 143 -28.15 -16.28 30.48
CA SER A 143 -29.62 -16.32 30.70
C SER A 143 -30.46 -16.17 29.43
N SER A 144 -29.84 -15.79 28.31
CA SER A 144 -30.47 -15.70 26.99
C SER A 144 -30.64 -17.05 26.29
N VAL A 145 -30.01 -18.12 26.77
CA VAL A 145 -30.11 -19.46 26.20
C VAL A 145 -31.26 -20.23 26.85
N LYS A 146 -32.30 -20.57 26.08
CA LYS A 146 -33.51 -21.28 26.56
C LYS A 146 -33.50 -22.81 26.30
N GLY A 147 -32.40 -23.38 25.81
CA GLY A 147 -32.31 -24.80 25.39
C GLY A 147 -31.02 -25.51 25.84
N GLU A 148 -30.85 -26.79 25.48
CA GLU A 148 -29.64 -27.56 25.78
C GLU A 148 -28.41 -26.99 25.05
N VAL A 149 -27.33 -26.79 25.80
CA VAL A 149 -26.05 -26.31 25.28
C VAL A 149 -25.28 -27.47 24.63
N PRO A 150 -24.62 -27.28 23.47
CA PRO A 150 -23.80 -28.32 22.86
C PRO A 150 -22.75 -28.88 23.83
N LYS A 151 -22.79 -30.20 24.07
CA LYS A 151 -21.78 -30.89 24.90
C LYS A 151 -20.46 -30.94 24.15
N ILE A 152 -19.52 -30.09 24.54
CA ILE A 152 -18.14 -30.14 24.04
C ILE A 152 -17.50 -31.47 24.47
N ASN A 153 -16.67 -32.04 23.60
CA ASN A 153 -16.04 -33.35 23.77
C ASN A 153 -15.33 -33.48 25.14
N PRO A 154 -15.68 -34.47 25.99
CA PRO A 154 -15.17 -34.60 27.35
C PRO A 154 -13.67 -34.93 27.46
N LYS A 155 -12.95 -35.11 26.34
CA LYS A 155 -11.47 -35.17 26.31
C LYS A 155 -10.82 -33.80 26.52
N ILE A 156 -11.50 -32.70 26.17
CA ILE A 156 -11.05 -31.32 26.41
C ILE A 156 -11.15 -30.97 27.91
N CYS A 157 -12.09 -31.58 28.64
CA CYS A 157 -12.28 -31.35 30.07
C CYS A 157 -11.38 -32.22 30.98
N ARG A 158 -10.51 -33.09 30.45
CA ARG A 158 -9.82 -34.15 31.22
C ARG A 158 -8.34 -33.95 31.51
N LEU A 159 -7.83 -32.73 31.42
CA LEU A 159 -6.49 -32.36 31.91
C LEU A 159 -6.54 -31.31 33.02
N VAL A 160 -7.56 -31.37 33.89
CA VAL A 160 -7.53 -30.66 35.16
C VAL A 160 -6.58 -31.41 36.09
N GLY A 161 -5.31 -30.99 36.17
CA GLY A 161 -4.35 -31.66 37.03
C GLY A 161 -2.96 -31.02 37.18
N LYS A 162 -2.88 -30.02 38.07
CA LYS A 162 -1.69 -29.60 38.86
C LYS A 162 -0.58 -28.80 38.16
N SER A 163 -0.91 -27.61 37.65
CA SER A 163 -0.02 -26.42 37.69
C SER A 163 -0.82 -25.19 37.28
N ARG A 164 -0.40 -23.97 37.62
CA ARG A 164 -1.05 -22.73 37.11
C ARG A 164 -0.84 -22.67 35.59
N SER A 165 -1.89 -22.95 34.84
CA SER A 165 -1.92 -22.82 33.39
C SER A 165 -1.88 -21.33 32.99
N PRO A 166 -0.95 -20.90 32.13
CA PRO A 166 -0.77 -19.49 31.76
C PRO A 166 -1.89 -18.93 30.87
N LEU A 167 -2.77 -19.79 30.33
CA LEU A 167 -3.85 -19.43 29.41
C LEU A 167 -5.18 -20.06 29.85
N LYS A 168 -6.20 -19.20 30.04
CA LYS A 168 -7.55 -19.60 30.45
C LYS A 168 -8.57 -19.21 29.39
N PHE A 169 -9.28 -20.18 28.81
CA PHE A 169 -10.38 -19.94 27.89
C PHE A 169 -11.72 -20.04 28.61
N THR A 170 -12.56 -19.02 28.43
CA THR A 170 -13.91 -18.95 28.97
C THR A 170 -14.91 -18.92 27.82
N LEU A 171 -15.64 -20.00 27.63
CA LEU A 171 -16.70 -20.14 26.64
C LEU A 171 -18.03 -19.74 27.26
N ILE A 172 -18.65 -18.66 26.75
CA ILE A 172 -19.95 -18.20 27.19
C ILE A 172 -20.97 -18.47 26.09
N TRP A 173 -21.89 -19.40 26.35
CA TRP A 173 -22.98 -19.68 25.43
C TRP A 173 -24.04 -18.59 25.54
N SER A 174 -24.29 -17.89 24.44
CA SER A 174 -25.23 -16.77 24.38
C SER A 174 -25.86 -16.68 22.99
N ASP A 175 -27.11 -16.23 22.90
CA ASP A 175 -27.80 -16.02 21.63
C ASP A 175 -27.29 -14.75 20.92
N ILE A 176 -26.24 -14.92 20.10
CA ILE A 176 -25.58 -13.87 19.30
C ILE A 176 -25.88 -14.07 17.81
N GLN A 177 -25.89 -13.01 16.99
CA GLN A 177 -26.22 -13.13 15.56
C GLN A 177 -25.15 -13.87 14.74
N SER A 178 -23.89 -13.75 15.17
CA SER A 178 -22.72 -14.48 14.66
C SER A 178 -22.65 -15.90 15.24
N ASP A 179 -21.73 -16.69 14.69
CA ASP A 179 -21.26 -17.98 15.21
C ASP A 179 -20.47 -17.82 16.52
N CYS A 180 -19.45 -16.97 16.54
CA CYS A 180 -18.69 -16.63 17.74
C CYS A 180 -18.08 -15.23 17.72
N ASP A 181 -17.91 -14.66 18.92
CA ASP A 181 -17.22 -13.39 19.11
C ASP A 181 -16.16 -13.51 20.21
N LEU A 182 -14.94 -13.05 19.93
CA LEU A 182 -13.87 -12.94 20.91
C LEU A 182 -13.81 -11.53 21.49
N ILE A 183 -13.76 -11.45 22.82
CA ILE A 183 -13.63 -10.19 23.56
C ILE A 183 -12.16 -10.00 23.95
N LEU A 184 -11.52 -8.96 23.41
CA LEU A 184 -10.09 -8.67 23.65
C LEU A 184 -9.84 -7.85 24.92
N ARG A 185 -10.81 -7.02 25.32
CA ARG A 185 -10.74 -6.17 26.51
C ARG A 185 -12.09 -6.13 27.21
N ALA A 186 -12.11 -6.36 28.51
CA ALA A 186 -13.35 -6.31 29.30
C ALA A 186 -13.96 -4.89 29.38
N LEU A 187 -13.15 -3.85 29.19
CA LEU A 187 -13.52 -2.44 29.32
C LEU A 187 -13.71 -1.70 27.98
N ASP A 188 -13.43 -2.35 26.84
CA ASP A 188 -13.47 -1.74 25.50
C ASP A 188 -14.10 -2.72 24.50
N PRO A 189 -15.20 -2.39 23.78
CA PRO A 189 -15.98 -3.36 23.01
C PRO A 189 -15.36 -3.69 21.63
N SER A 190 -14.04 -3.70 21.51
CA SER A 190 -13.37 -4.24 20.33
C SER A 190 -13.54 -5.78 20.31
N ARG A 191 -14.45 -6.24 19.45
CA ARG A 191 -14.81 -7.65 19.29
C ARG A 191 -14.30 -8.18 17.96
N ILE A 192 -13.72 -9.38 17.99
CA ILE A 192 -13.45 -10.14 16.77
C ILE A 192 -14.64 -11.04 16.53
N VAL A 193 -15.39 -10.80 15.46
CA VAL A 193 -16.62 -11.52 15.10
C VAL A 193 -16.30 -12.51 13.99
N GLY A 194 -16.80 -13.74 14.11
CA GLY A 194 -16.60 -14.80 13.12
C GLY A 194 -15.53 -15.81 13.52
N GLU A 195 -15.85 -17.11 13.41
CA GLU A 195 -14.95 -18.24 13.65
C GLU A 195 -13.61 -18.10 12.93
N SER A 196 -13.62 -17.75 11.65
CA SER A 196 -12.40 -17.60 10.85
C SER A 196 -11.52 -16.45 11.30
N ASN A 197 -12.11 -15.35 11.76
CA ASN A 197 -11.37 -14.20 12.28
C ASN A 197 -10.77 -14.51 13.66
N VAL A 198 -11.49 -15.25 14.50
CA VAL A 198 -10.99 -15.74 15.79
C VAL A 198 -9.82 -16.70 15.59
N CYS A 199 -9.94 -17.66 14.65
CA CYS A 199 -8.85 -18.58 14.29
C CYS A 199 -7.60 -17.84 13.78
N ARG A 200 -7.75 -16.86 12.88
CA ARG A 200 -6.62 -16.03 12.40
C ARG A 200 -5.95 -15.26 13.54
N PHE A 201 -6.74 -14.72 14.46
CA PHE A 201 -6.21 -14.01 15.62
C PHE A 201 -5.42 -14.94 16.54
N LEU A 202 -5.98 -16.09 16.90
CA LEU A 202 -5.30 -17.08 17.75
C LEU A 202 -4.03 -17.63 17.10
N TYR A 203 -4.06 -17.90 15.80
CA TYR A 203 -2.88 -18.36 15.05
C TYR A 203 -1.74 -17.34 15.04
N ARG A 204 -2.06 -16.04 14.90
CA ARG A 204 -1.07 -14.95 14.94
C ARG A 204 -0.42 -14.73 16.30
N MET A 205 -1.06 -15.20 17.38
CA MET A 205 -0.50 -15.11 18.73
C MET A 205 0.54 -16.21 19.00
N LEU A 206 0.74 -17.16 18.09
CA LEU A 206 1.72 -18.23 18.26
C LEU A 206 3.15 -17.73 17.93
N PRO A 207 4.17 -18.08 18.74
CA PRO A 207 5.52 -17.50 18.66
C PRO A 207 6.29 -17.77 17.36
N ASN A 208 5.79 -18.61 16.46
CA ASN A 208 6.42 -18.96 15.18
C ASN A 208 5.76 -18.30 13.95
N HIS A 209 4.81 -17.38 14.13
CA HIS A 209 4.11 -16.75 13.00
C HIS A 209 5.05 -15.89 12.12
N ASP A 210 6.00 -15.16 12.74
CA ASP A 210 6.91 -14.24 12.04
C ASP A 210 8.00 -14.92 11.18
N TYR A 211 8.06 -16.26 11.18
CA TYR A 211 9.00 -17.05 10.39
C TYR A 211 8.37 -17.85 9.26
N CYS A 212 7.09 -17.65 8.97
CA CYS A 212 6.45 -18.31 7.83
C CYS A 212 6.86 -17.65 6.52
N ASP A 213 7.47 -18.43 5.62
CA ASP A 213 7.61 -18.09 4.19
C ASP A 213 6.26 -17.53 3.67
N PRO A 214 6.24 -16.43 2.87
CA PRO A 214 5.01 -15.84 2.38
C PRO A 214 4.07 -16.83 1.68
N GLY A 215 4.61 -17.90 1.08
CA GLY A 215 3.82 -18.99 0.51
C GLY A 215 3.08 -19.82 1.55
N MET A 216 3.73 -20.14 2.68
CA MET A 216 3.12 -20.86 3.79
C MET A 216 2.05 -20.03 4.52
N ALA A 217 2.30 -18.74 4.73
CA ALA A 217 1.30 -17.83 5.32
C ALA A 217 0.05 -17.74 4.43
N SER A 218 0.24 -17.60 3.12
CA SER A 218 -0.85 -17.58 2.14
C SER A 218 -1.64 -18.90 2.10
N HIS A 219 -0.95 -20.04 2.28
CA HIS A 219 -1.58 -21.35 2.32
C HIS A 219 -2.41 -21.57 3.60
N VAL A 220 -1.94 -21.06 4.74
CA VAL A 220 -2.72 -21.10 6.00
C VAL A 220 -3.96 -20.21 5.90
N ASP A 221 -3.83 -18.99 5.36
CA ASP A 221 -4.98 -18.12 5.11
C ASP A 221 -5.98 -18.78 4.14
N GLU A 222 -5.50 -19.44 3.08
CA GLU A 222 -6.35 -20.20 2.15
C GLU A 222 -7.08 -21.38 2.83
N CYS A 223 -6.43 -22.09 3.74
CA CYS A 223 -7.06 -23.17 4.51
C CYS A 223 -8.16 -22.64 5.44
N ILE A 224 -7.92 -21.50 6.11
CA ILE A 224 -8.91 -20.87 6.99
C ILE A 224 -10.10 -20.33 6.18
N ASP A 225 -9.85 -19.70 5.03
CA ASP A 225 -10.89 -19.23 4.10
C ASP A 225 -11.77 -20.37 3.57
N ARG A 226 -11.17 -21.55 3.31
CA ARG A 226 -11.91 -22.74 2.85
C ARG A 226 -12.80 -23.34 3.95
N LEU A 227 -12.42 -23.19 5.22
CA LEU A 227 -13.26 -23.58 6.35
C LEU A 227 -14.45 -22.63 6.50
N ASP A 228 -14.24 -21.32 6.27
CA ASP A 228 -15.27 -20.26 6.28
C ASP A 228 -16.29 -20.39 5.13
N ALA A 229 -15.82 -20.81 3.94
CA ALA A 229 -16.63 -20.90 2.73
C ALA A 229 -17.63 -22.08 2.69
N GLY A 230 -17.72 -22.86 3.77
CA GLY A 230 -18.88 -23.72 4.05
C GLY A 230 -18.90 -25.10 3.41
N PHE A 231 -18.01 -26.02 3.84
CA PHE A 231 -18.17 -27.44 3.48
C PHE A 231 -17.70 -28.49 4.51
N VAL A 232 -17.72 -28.20 5.81
CA VAL A 232 -17.65 -29.24 6.86
C VAL A 232 -18.19 -28.54 8.11
N TRP A 233 -19.37 -28.76 8.68
CA TRP A 233 -20.09 -29.97 9.02
C TRP A 233 -21.57 -29.59 9.23
N SER A 234 -22.43 -29.72 8.21
CA SER A 234 -23.88 -29.79 8.46
C SER A 234 -24.28 -31.26 8.60
N ASP A 235 -25.30 -31.54 9.42
CA ASP A 235 -25.82 -32.90 9.65
C ASP A 235 -26.40 -33.60 8.41
N ARG A 236 -26.32 -32.97 7.23
CA ARG A 236 -26.74 -33.54 5.93
C ARG A 236 -25.59 -34.12 5.10
N VAL A 237 -24.40 -34.30 5.66
CA VAL A 237 -23.27 -34.92 4.96
C VAL A 237 -23.07 -36.34 5.48
N SER A 238 -23.17 -37.33 4.58
CA SER A 238 -23.13 -38.76 4.89
C SER A 238 -21.86 -39.15 5.68
N LYS A 239 -21.97 -40.17 6.52
CA LYS A 239 -20.84 -40.73 7.30
C LYS A 239 -19.62 -41.06 6.42
N GLU A 240 -19.84 -41.37 5.14
CA GLU A 240 -18.79 -41.65 4.15
C GLU A 240 -18.02 -40.39 3.74
N ALA A 241 -18.67 -39.24 3.61
CA ALA A 241 -18.01 -37.97 3.31
C ALA A 241 -17.22 -37.44 4.51
N LYS A 242 -17.72 -37.64 5.73
CA LYS A 242 -16.97 -37.37 6.99
C LYS A 242 -15.76 -38.31 7.12
N ALA A 243 -15.90 -39.60 6.81
CA ALA A 243 -14.79 -40.55 6.81
C ALA A 243 -13.74 -40.24 5.72
N SER A 244 -14.17 -39.79 4.53
CA SER A 244 -13.26 -39.32 3.47
C SER A 244 -12.52 -38.04 3.86
N ALA A 245 -13.16 -37.07 4.51
CA ALA A 245 -12.51 -35.85 5.00
C ALA A 245 -11.47 -36.14 6.11
N THR A 246 -11.80 -37.04 7.04
CA THR A 246 -10.86 -37.48 8.09
C THR A 246 -9.72 -38.35 7.52
N LYS A 247 -9.95 -39.05 6.40
CA LYS A 247 -8.90 -39.78 5.67
C LYS A 247 -8.01 -38.82 4.85
N LEU A 248 -8.57 -37.75 4.31
CA LEU A 248 -7.87 -36.65 3.63
C LEU A 248 -6.95 -35.85 4.57
N LEU A 249 -7.33 -35.69 5.84
CA LEU A 249 -6.53 -35.02 6.87
C LEU A 249 -5.39 -35.88 7.45
N LYS A 250 -5.44 -37.20 7.27
CA LYS A 250 -4.49 -38.16 7.88
C LYS A 250 -3.35 -38.60 6.96
N ASP A 251 -3.40 -38.28 5.67
CA ASP A 251 -2.38 -38.67 4.71
C ASP A 251 -1.56 -37.43 4.26
N PRO A 252 -0.27 -37.32 4.64
CA PRO A 252 0.59 -36.18 4.28
C PRO A 252 0.76 -36.02 2.77
N LYS A 253 0.38 -37.02 1.96
CA LYS A 253 0.47 -36.99 0.50
C LYS A 253 -0.77 -36.39 -0.19
N THR A 254 -1.87 -36.15 0.52
CA THR A 254 -3.14 -35.63 -0.05
C THR A 254 -3.39 -34.12 0.10
N SER A 255 -2.41 -33.32 0.51
CA SER A 255 -2.51 -31.83 0.55
C SER A 255 -2.64 -31.14 -0.81
N ARG A 256 -2.99 -31.87 -1.87
CA ARG A 256 -3.16 -31.37 -3.24
C ARG A 256 -4.57 -31.68 -3.75
N LEU A 257 -5.59 -31.11 -3.12
CA LEU A 257 -6.82 -30.79 -3.84
C LEU A 257 -6.50 -29.63 -4.79
N MET A 258 -5.98 -30.00 -5.96
CA MET A 258 -5.57 -29.07 -7.00
C MET A 258 -6.82 -28.52 -7.67
N LEU A 259 -7.09 -27.23 -7.48
CA LEU A 259 -8.13 -26.55 -8.24
C LEU A 259 -7.81 -26.68 -9.74
N PRO A 260 -8.79 -27.04 -10.59
CA PRO A 260 -8.60 -26.97 -12.03
C PRO A 260 -8.47 -25.51 -12.45
N CYS A 261 -7.61 -25.27 -13.44
CA CYS A 261 -7.43 -23.99 -14.07
C CYS A 261 -8.75 -23.59 -14.73
N LYS A 262 -9.30 -22.44 -14.34
CA LYS A 262 -10.57 -21.94 -14.86
C LYS A 262 -10.62 -21.89 -16.40
N SER A 263 -9.49 -21.60 -17.05
CA SER A 263 -9.43 -21.46 -18.51
C SER A 263 -9.25 -22.76 -19.30
N CYS A 264 -8.57 -23.78 -18.75
CA CYS A 264 -8.18 -24.97 -19.53
C CYS A 264 -8.35 -26.30 -18.79
N GLY A 265 -8.84 -26.29 -17.56
CA GLY A 265 -9.05 -27.50 -16.74
C GLY A 265 -7.77 -28.15 -16.18
N SER A 266 -6.59 -27.79 -16.68
CA SER A 266 -5.30 -28.29 -16.16
C SER A 266 -5.04 -27.86 -14.72
N ARG A 267 -4.01 -28.39 -14.07
CA ARG A 267 -3.67 -28.01 -12.69
C ARG A 267 -3.42 -26.51 -12.54
N ALA A 268 -4.22 -25.82 -11.70
CA ALA A 268 -3.92 -24.45 -11.30
C ALA A 268 -2.70 -24.40 -10.38
N ILE A 269 -1.89 -23.35 -10.54
CA ILE A 269 -0.69 -23.12 -9.71
C ILE A 269 -0.82 -21.84 -8.89
N LEU A 270 -1.65 -20.90 -9.36
CA LEU A 270 -1.79 -19.58 -8.78
C LEU A 270 -3.24 -19.14 -8.82
N LYS A 271 -3.58 -18.22 -7.92
CA LYS A 271 -4.84 -17.48 -7.92
C LYS A 271 -4.56 -16.04 -8.35
N ARG A 272 -5.26 -15.55 -9.37
CA ARG A 272 -5.07 -14.18 -9.87
C ARG A 272 -5.52 -13.17 -8.79
N PRO A 273 -4.68 -12.20 -8.39
CA PRO A 273 -5.06 -11.17 -7.42
C PRO A 273 -6.26 -10.33 -7.85
N LYS A 274 -6.35 -10.01 -9.14
CA LYS A 274 -7.38 -9.12 -9.71
C LYS A 274 -8.77 -9.75 -9.78
N THR A 275 -8.87 -11.02 -10.19
CA THR A 275 -10.17 -11.70 -10.42
C THR A 275 -10.47 -12.82 -9.44
N GLY A 276 -9.48 -13.30 -8.69
CA GLY A 276 -9.59 -14.48 -7.83
C GLY A 276 -9.56 -15.81 -8.59
N ASP A 277 -9.32 -15.81 -9.91
CA ASP A 277 -9.35 -17.01 -10.73
C ASP A 277 -8.13 -17.91 -10.50
N ALA A 278 -8.36 -19.20 -10.28
CA ALA A 278 -7.30 -20.20 -10.22
C ALA A 278 -6.84 -20.55 -11.65
N LEU A 279 -5.57 -20.30 -11.97
CA LEU A 279 -4.99 -20.52 -13.30
C LEU A 279 -3.70 -21.35 -13.28
N CYS A 280 -3.44 -22.05 -14.38
CA CYS A 280 -2.12 -22.61 -14.66
C CYS A 280 -1.16 -21.51 -15.18
N LYS A 281 0.15 -21.82 -15.27
CA LYS A 281 1.17 -20.84 -15.72
C LYS A 281 0.88 -20.28 -17.12
N GLU A 282 0.59 -21.15 -18.08
CA GLU A 282 0.39 -20.75 -19.47
C GLU A 282 -0.87 -19.89 -19.64
N CYS A 283 -1.98 -20.28 -18.99
CA CYS A 283 -3.20 -19.47 -19.02
C CYS A 283 -3.01 -18.12 -18.32
N PHE A 284 -2.20 -18.07 -17.26
CA PHE A 284 -1.85 -16.80 -16.62
C PHE A 284 -1.02 -15.91 -17.55
N PHE A 285 0.03 -16.44 -18.21
CA PHE A 285 0.83 -15.67 -19.17
C PHE A 285 -0.03 -15.11 -20.30
N TRP A 286 -0.88 -15.97 -20.88
CA TRP A 286 -1.79 -15.56 -21.93
C TRP A 286 -2.75 -14.47 -21.44
N ALA A 287 -3.41 -14.65 -20.30
CA ALA A 287 -4.35 -13.66 -19.77
C ALA A 287 -3.67 -12.33 -19.47
N PHE A 288 -2.48 -12.37 -18.85
CA PHE A 288 -1.69 -11.20 -18.51
C PHE A 288 -1.27 -10.41 -19.76
N GLU A 289 -0.67 -11.09 -20.75
CA GLU A 289 -0.23 -10.47 -22.01
C GLU A 289 -1.41 -9.94 -22.83
N MET A 290 -2.52 -10.68 -22.89
CA MET A 290 -3.72 -10.27 -23.64
C MET A 290 -4.42 -9.05 -23.02
N GLU A 291 -4.47 -8.94 -21.70
CA GLU A 291 -5.03 -7.74 -21.05
C GLU A 291 -4.20 -6.49 -21.38
N ILE A 292 -2.87 -6.63 -21.43
CA ILE A 292 -1.96 -5.53 -21.80
C ILE A 292 -2.12 -5.20 -23.29
N HIS A 293 -2.19 -6.21 -24.16
CA HIS A 293 -2.50 -6.03 -25.58
C HIS A 293 -3.82 -5.27 -25.79
N ASN A 294 -4.89 -5.70 -25.12
CA ASN A 294 -6.19 -5.06 -25.21
C ASN A 294 -6.14 -3.60 -24.73
N THR A 295 -5.37 -3.32 -23.68
CA THR A 295 -5.13 -1.95 -23.19
C THR A 295 -4.40 -1.10 -24.23
N ILE A 296 -3.36 -1.64 -24.87
CA ILE A 296 -2.59 -0.96 -25.93
C ILE A 296 -3.48 -0.63 -27.13
N VAL A 297 -4.27 -1.60 -27.61
CA VAL A 297 -5.12 -1.47 -28.80
C VAL A 297 -6.30 -0.55 -28.54
N SER A 298 -7.04 -0.74 -27.43
CA SER A 298 -8.21 0.07 -27.09
C SER A 298 -7.86 1.55 -26.89
N ALA A 299 -6.72 1.83 -26.25
CA ALA A 299 -6.23 3.19 -26.05
C ALA A 299 -5.43 3.73 -27.25
N LYS A 300 -5.26 2.94 -28.32
CA LYS A 300 -4.48 3.30 -29.52
C LYS A 300 -3.10 3.87 -29.16
N LEU A 301 -2.39 3.19 -28.26
CA LEU A 301 -1.15 3.72 -27.68
C LEU A 301 -0.04 3.87 -28.70
N PHE A 302 0.02 3.01 -29.72
CA PHE A 302 1.11 3.01 -30.69
C PHE A 302 0.58 3.03 -32.13
N LYS A 303 1.42 3.51 -33.04
CA LYS A 303 1.26 3.41 -34.49
C LYS A 303 2.43 2.62 -35.06
N ARG A 304 2.16 1.87 -36.13
CA ARG A 304 3.20 1.09 -36.83
C ARG A 304 4.33 2.02 -37.31
N GLY A 305 5.57 1.56 -37.20
CA GLY A 305 6.77 2.30 -37.61
C GLY A 305 7.25 3.35 -36.60
N GLN A 306 6.61 3.46 -35.43
CA GLN A 306 7.06 4.39 -34.38
C GLN A 306 8.28 3.86 -33.62
N LYS A 307 9.13 4.80 -33.24
CA LYS A 307 10.23 4.60 -32.30
C LYS A 307 9.74 4.78 -30.87
N VAL A 308 9.72 3.69 -30.10
CA VAL A 308 9.23 3.69 -28.72
C VAL A 308 10.40 3.44 -27.77
N VAL A 309 10.66 4.40 -26.90
CA VAL A 309 11.66 4.29 -25.85
C VAL A 309 11.00 3.77 -24.57
N ILE A 310 11.53 2.69 -24.03
CA ILE A 310 11.11 2.06 -22.78
C ILE A 310 12.03 2.56 -21.67
N GLY A 311 11.45 3.21 -20.65
CA GLY A 311 12.19 3.63 -19.46
C GLY A 311 12.63 2.43 -18.64
N ALA A 312 13.93 2.11 -18.66
CA ALA A 312 14.53 0.96 -18.01
C ALA A 312 15.19 1.37 -16.68
N SER A 313 14.50 1.16 -15.56
CA SER A 313 15.09 1.38 -14.24
C SER A 313 15.87 0.17 -13.73
N GLY A 314 15.78 -1.00 -14.37
CA GLY A 314 16.36 -2.26 -13.88
C GLY A 314 15.51 -2.94 -12.82
N GLY A 315 14.44 -2.29 -12.35
CA GLY A 315 13.46 -2.89 -11.45
C GLY A 315 12.41 -3.73 -12.18
N LYS A 316 11.70 -4.56 -11.42
CA LYS A 316 10.70 -5.54 -11.89
C LYS A 316 9.73 -4.98 -12.95
N ASP A 317 9.14 -3.81 -12.72
CA ASP A 317 8.07 -3.28 -13.57
C ASP A 317 8.61 -2.88 -14.95
N SER A 318 9.80 -2.26 -14.97
CA SER A 318 10.45 -1.87 -16.23
C SER A 318 10.97 -3.07 -17.03
N THR A 319 11.48 -4.09 -16.35
CA THR A 319 11.96 -5.34 -16.99
C THR A 319 10.79 -6.11 -17.60
N VAL A 320 9.70 -6.29 -16.84
CA VAL A 320 8.49 -6.95 -17.34
C VAL A 320 7.88 -6.16 -18.49
N LEU A 321 7.88 -4.82 -18.42
CA LEU A 321 7.42 -3.98 -19.53
C LEU A 321 8.24 -4.20 -20.80
N ALA A 322 9.56 -4.22 -20.70
CA ALA A 322 10.44 -4.46 -21.84
C ALA A 322 10.18 -5.83 -22.46
N HIS A 323 10.10 -6.87 -21.63
CA HIS A 323 9.82 -8.23 -22.07
C HIS A 323 8.45 -8.34 -22.74
N VAL A 324 7.38 -7.84 -22.11
CA VAL A 324 6.01 -7.93 -22.64
C VAL A 324 5.85 -7.13 -23.92
N LEU A 325 6.39 -5.90 -23.99
CA LEU A 325 6.30 -5.10 -25.23
C LEU A 325 7.04 -5.78 -26.38
N LYS A 326 8.20 -6.39 -26.14
CA LYS A 326 8.92 -7.16 -27.16
C LYS A 326 8.10 -8.38 -27.61
N THR A 327 7.63 -9.18 -26.66
CA THR A 327 6.78 -10.37 -26.94
C THR A 327 5.52 -10.00 -27.71
N LEU A 328 4.81 -8.93 -27.32
CA LEU A 328 3.60 -8.49 -28.01
C LEU A 328 3.90 -7.88 -29.38
N ASN A 329 5.00 -7.14 -29.53
CA ASN A 329 5.43 -6.59 -30.81
C ASN A 329 5.71 -7.69 -31.83
N ASP A 330 6.36 -8.78 -31.40
CA ASP A 330 6.68 -9.92 -32.27
C ASP A 330 5.43 -10.79 -32.53
N LYS A 331 4.57 -10.99 -31.52
CA LYS A 331 3.37 -11.84 -31.62
C LYS A 331 2.24 -11.22 -32.44
N PHE A 332 2.05 -9.90 -32.34
CA PHE A 332 0.95 -9.18 -33.01
C PHE A 332 1.43 -8.27 -34.14
N ASP A 333 2.72 -8.31 -34.48
CA ASP A 333 3.35 -7.47 -35.51
C ASP A 333 2.96 -5.99 -35.39
N TYR A 334 3.21 -5.39 -34.23
CA TYR A 334 2.96 -3.94 -34.07
C TYR A 334 3.89 -3.10 -34.97
N GLY A 335 5.03 -3.66 -35.39
CA GLY A 335 6.04 -2.98 -36.21
C GLY A 335 6.68 -1.79 -35.50
N LEU A 336 6.90 -1.90 -34.20
CA LEU A 336 7.55 -0.87 -33.38
C LEU A 336 9.06 -1.07 -33.36
N GLU A 337 9.80 0.04 -33.35
CA GLU A 337 11.23 0.05 -33.11
C GLU A 337 11.46 0.37 -31.63
N LEU A 338 11.82 -0.66 -30.85
CA LEU A 338 11.92 -0.58 -29.39
C LEU A 338 13.34 -0.26 -28.94
N PHE A 339 13.48 0.70 -28.03
CA PHE A 339 14.74 1.11 -27.43
C PHE A 339 14.65 1.11 -25.90
N LEU A 340 15.74 0.78 -25.22
CA LEU A 340 15.87 0.94 -23.78
C LEU A 340 16.55 2.28 -23.45
N LEU A 341 15.99 3.03 -22.52
CA LEU A 341 16.61 4.24 -21.97
C LEU A 341 16.72 4.11 -20.45
N SER A 342 17.95 4.12 -19.95
CA SER A 342 18.23 4.08 -18.51
C SER A 342 18.86 5.38 -18.04
N ILE A 343 18.45 5.84 -16.86
CA ILE A 343 18.99 7.06 -16.25
C ILE A 343 19.81 6.67 -15.02
N ASP A 344 21.09 6.97 -15.01
CA ASP A 344 21.96 6.80 -13.84
C ASP A 344 21.84 8.04 -12.93
N GLU A 345 21.17 7.88 -11.79
CA GLU A 345 21.03 8.96 -10.82
C GLU A 345 22.28 9.18 -9.95
N GLY A 346 23.30 8.32 -10.03
CA GLY A 346 24.51 8.41 -9.21
C GLY A 346 24.26 8.14 -7.74
N ILE A 347 23.54 7.05 -7.43
CA ILE A 347 23.30 6.56 -6.07
C ILE A 347 24.23 5.38 -5.80
N SER A 348 25.26 5.61 -5.00
CA SER A 348 26.28 4.60 -4.69
C SER A 348 25.68 3.37 -4.01
N GLY A 349 26.10 2.17 -4.45
CA GLY A 349 25.67 0.88 -3.89
C GLY A 349 24.23 0.48 -4.20
N TYR A 350 23.57 1.20 -5.12
CA TYR A 350 22.22 0.89 -5.60
C TYR A 350 22.18 0.81 -7.12
N ARG A 351 22.80 1.80 -7.78
CA ARG A 351 22.64 1.95 -9.22
C ARG A 351 23.59 1.07 -10.03
N ASP A 352 24.73 0.70 -9.47
CA ASP A 352 25.74 -0.15 -10.11
C ASP A 352 25.14 -1.51 -10.51
N ASP A 353 24.60 -2.25 -9.54
CA ASP A 353 23.93 -3.55 -9.75
C ASP A 353 22.70 -3.45 -10.67
N SER A 354 21.98 -2.33 -10.56
CA SER A 354 20.79 -2.06 -11.35
C SER A 354 21.12 -1.82 -12.83
N LEU A 355 22.20 -1.10 -13.13
CA LEU A 355 22.68 -0.87 -14.50
C LEU A 355 23.23 -2.14 -15.13
N GLU A 356 23.92 -2.99 -14.36
CA GLU A 356 24.36 -4.31 -14.83
C GLU A 356 23.15 -5.16 -15.26
N THR A 357 22.08 -5.14 -14.49
CA THR A 357 20.83 -5.82 -14.84
C THR A 357 20.20 -5.25 -16.12
N VAL A 358 20.24 -3.93 -16.33
CA VAL A 358 19.74 -3.32 -17.58
C VAL A 358 20.61 -3.71 -18.78
N LYS A 359 21.93 -3.82 -18.62
CA LYS A 359 22.84 -4.31 -19.68
C LYS A 359 22.56 -5.77 -20.02
N ARG A 360 22.33 -6.64 -19.03
CA ARG A 360 21.92 -8.04 -19.27
C ARG A 360 20.58 -8.12 -20.00
N ASN A 361 19.62 -7.27 -19.65
CA ASN A 361 18.35 -7.16 -20.36
C ASN A 361 18.51 -6.69 -21.83
N GLN A 362 19.46 -5.80 -22.10
CA GLN A 362 19.80 -5.38 -23.47
C GLN A 362 20.23 -6.59 -24.32
N GLU A 363 21.13 -7.42 -23.79
CA GLU A 363 21.63 -8.62 -24.45
C GLU A 363 20.53 -9.67 -24.62
N GLN A 364 19.75 -9.94 -23.56
CA GLN A 364 18.70 -10.95 -23.56
C GLN A 364 17.55 -10.63 -24.53
N TYR A 365 17.16 -9.35 -24.64
CA TYR A 365 16.03 -8.94 -25.48
C TYR A 365 16.45 -8.38 -26.84
N HIS A 366 17.76 -8.26 -27.08
CA HIS A 366 18.34 -7.65 -28.29
C HIS A 366 17.76 -6.26 -28.61
N LEU A 367 17.56 -5.45 -27.58
CA LEU A 367 17.04 -4.07 -27.70
C LEU A 367 18.19 -3.07 -27.52
N PRO A 368 18.36 -2.05 -28.36
CA PRO A 368 19.42 -1.07 -28.17
C PRO A 368 19.22 -0.28 -26.87
N LEU A 369 20.30 -0.05 -26.12
CA LEU A 369 20.28 0.65 -24.84
C LEU A 369 21.04 1.99 -24.93
N LYS A 370 20.42 3.04 -24.41
CA LYS A 370 21.08 4.31 -24.10
C LYS A 370 21.06 4.55 -22.60
N ILE A 371 22.21 4.92 -22.04
CA ILE A 371 22.36 5.33 -20.64
C ILE A 371 22.71 6.81 -20.63
N LEU A 372 22.08 7.57 -19.73
CA LEU A 372 22.43 8.96 -19.42
C LEU A 372 22.59 9.11 -17.91
N SER A 373 23.57 9.87 -17.44
CA SER A 373 23.77 10.10 -16.01
C SER A 373 23.34 11.50 -15.57
N TYR A 374 22.99 11.66 -14.29
CA TYR A 374 22.75 12.99 -13.72
C TYR A 374 24.03 13.82 -13.66
N GLU A 375 25.18 13.19 -13.46
CA GLU A 375 26.47 13.88 -13.50
C GLU A 375 26.70 14.53 -14.87
N GLU A 376 26.45 13.81 -15.97
CA GLU A 376 26.58 14.36 -17.33
C GLU A 376 25.53 15.44 -17.63
N LEU A 377 24.27 15.22 -17.22
CA LEU A 377 23.17 16.10 -17.60
C LEU A 377 23.08 17.38 -16.76
N TYR A 378 23.54 17.32 -15.52
CA TYR A 378 23.32 18.35 -14.50
C TYR A 378 24.58 18.72 -13.71
N GLY A 379 25.66 17.95 -13.76
CA GLY A 379 26.84 18.14 -12.91
C GLY A 379 26.64 17.71 -11.46
N TRP A 380 25.56 16.97 -11.17
CA TRP A 380 25.17 16.57 -9.82
C TRP A 380 24.72 15.12 -9.79
N THR A 381 25.32 14.30 -8.92
CA THR A 381 24.73 13.01 -8.53
C THR A 381 23.67 13.16 -7.43
N MET A 382 22.79 12.17 -7.28
CA MET A 382 21.83 12.15 -6.18
C MET A 382 22.50 12.10 -4.81
N ASP A 383 23.63 11.43 -4.67
CA ASP A 383 24.37 11.41 -3.40
C ASP A 383 24.86 12.82 -3.03
N ARG A 384 25.38 13.59 -4.00
CA ARG A 384 25.78 15.00 -3.79
C ARG A 384 24.58 15.90 -3.48
N ILE A 385 23.44 15.68 -4.15
CA ILE A 385 22.20 16.41 -3.86
C ILE A 385 21.74 16.12 -2.43
N VAL A 386 21.74 14.86 -1.99
CA VAL A 386 21.35 14.52 -0.63
C VAL A 386 22.30 15.13 0.40
N ALA A 387 23.60 15.16 0.12
CA ALA A 387 24.57 15.85 0.99
C ALA A 387 24.25 17.36 1.14
N ALA A 388 23.79 18.02 0.07
CA ALA A 388 23.46 19.45 0.11
C ALA A 388 22.07 19.77 0.68
N VAL A 389 21.07 18.92 0.41
CA VAL A 389 19.64 19.18 0.75
C VAL A 389 19.22 18.50 2.06
N GLY A 390 19.85 17.37 2.39
CA GLY A 390 19.45 16.46 3.45
C GLY A 390 18.48 15.35 3.00
N LEU A 391 18.08 14.51 3.95
CA LEU A 391 17.25 13.31 3.70
C LEU A 391 15.77 13.62 3.43
N LYS A 392 15.32 14.85 3.71
CA LYS A 392 13.94 15.29 3.45
C LYS A 392 13.88 15.98 2.10
N ASN A 393 12.84 15.68 1.31
CA ASN A 393 12.55 16.27 -0.01
C ASN A 393 13.55 15.95 -1.15
N ASN A 394 14.57 15.10 -0.95
CA ASN A 394 15.49 14.70 -2.02
C ASN A 394 14.77 14.03 -3.22
N CYS A 395 13.72 13.26 -2.96
CA CYS A 395 12.91 12.59 -3.98
C CYS A 395 12.22 13.60 -4.91
N THR A 396 12.03 14.85 -4.47
CA THR A 396 11.52 15.94 -5.32
C THR A 396 12.54 16.29 -6.40
N PHE A 397 13.82 16.38 -6.06
CA PHE A 397 14.90 16.61 -7.04
C PHE A 397 15.01 15.42 -7.98
N CYS A 398 15.14 14.21 -7.43
CA CYS A 398 15.25 12.98 -8.20
C CYS A 398 14.09 12.84 -9.20
N GLY A 399 12.84 12.98 -8.76
CA GLY A 399 11.68 12.82 -9.64
C GLY A 399 11.53 13.92 -10.70
N VAL A 400 12.03 15.13 -10.46
CA VAL A 400 12.03 16.21 -11.46
C VAL A 400 13.14 15.99 -12.50
N PHE A 401 14.36 15.69 -12.05
CA PHE A 401 15.50 15.42 -12.92
C PHE A 401 15.30 14.15 -13.74
N ARG A 402 14.79 13.06 -13.16
CA ARG A 402 14.50 11.81 -13.88
C ARG A 402 13.55 12.04 -15.05
N ARG A 403 12.49 12.82 -14.82
CA ARG A 403 11.51 13.11 -15.88
C ARG A 403 12.14 13.91 -17.01
N GLN A 404 12.93 14.94 -16.71
CA GLN A 404 13.59 15.71 -17.74
C GLN A 404 14.69 14.90 -18.45
N ALA A 405 15.46 14.08 -17.72
CA ALA A 405 16.48 13.21 -18.28
C ALA A 405 15.89 12.18 -19.27
N LEU A 406 14.72 11.62 -18.95
CA LEU A 406 13.98 10.75 -19.89
C LEU A 406 13.56 11.51 -21.16
N ASP A 407 13.05 12.74 -21.04
CA ASP A 407 12.68 13.54 -22.21
C ASP A 407 13.92 13.87 -23.08
N ARG A 408 15.04 14.21 -22.44
CA ARG A 408 16.33 14.46 -23.11
C ARG A 408 16.82 13.22 -23.86
N GLY A 409 16.86 12.08 -23.18
CA GLY A 409 17.33 10.83 -23.78
C GLY A 409 16.46 10.35 -24.92
N ALA A 410 15.14 10.50 -24.81
CA ALA A 410 14.24 10.14 -25.89
C ALA A 410 14.32 11.10 -27.08
N ALA A 411 14.56 12.40 -26.84
CA ALA A 411 14.85 13.36 -27.92
C ALA A 411 16.17 13.02 -28.66
N LEU A 412 17.22 12.63 -27.94
CA LEU A 412 18.49 12.18 -28.54
C LEU A 412 18.32 10.94 -29.43
N LEU A 413 17.44 10.02 -29.03
CA LEU A 413 17.10 8.82 -29.81
C LEU A 413 16.09 9.10 -30.93
N LYS A 414 15.62 10.36 -31.06
CA LYS A 414 14.55 10.75 -31.99
C LYS A 414 13.32 9.85 -31.86
N ALA A 415 12.94 9.54 -30.61
CA ALA A 415 11.80 8.70 -30.31
C ALA A 415 10.49 9.45 -30.55
N ASP A 416 9.46 8.71 -30.93
CA ASP A 416 8.09 9.25 -31.09
C ASP A 416 7.31 9.16 -29.77
N GLN A 417 7.68 8.24 -28.88
CA GLN A 417 6.93 7.98 -27.65
C GLN A 417 7.79 7.33 -26.56
N ILE A 418 7.48 7.63 -25.29
CA ILE A 418 8.06 6.95 -24.12
C ILE A 418 7.04 5.98 -23.51
N ALA A 419 7.44 4.74 -23.25
CA ALA A 419 6.69 3.79 -22.43
C ALA A 419 7.31 3.67 -21.03
N THR A 420 6.47 3.68 -20.00
CA THR A 420 6.93 3.55 -18.60
C THR A 420 6.16 2.46 -17.88
N GLY A 421 6.84 1.74 -16.96
CA GLY A 421 6.28 0.60 -16.22
C GLY A 421 5.33 0.97 -15.08
N HIS A 422 4.66 2.13 -15.13
CA HIS A 422 3.71 2.50 -14.08
C HIS A 422 2.50 1.56 -14.12
N ASN A 423 2.27 0.86 -13.02
CA ASN A 423 1.23 -0.14 -12.87
C ASN A 423 -0.06 0.43 -12.26
N ALA A 424 -1.08 -0.40 -12.05
CA ALA A 424 -2.37 0.03 -11.49
C ALA A 424 -2.21 0.59 -10.07
N ASP A 425 -1.41 -0.05 -9.24
CA ASP A 425 -1.09 0.39 -7.87
C ASP A 425 -0.47 1.81 -7.87
N ASP A 426 0.51 2.07 -8.74
CA ASP A 426 1.16 3.38 -8.87
C ASP A 426 0.17 4.50 -9.23
N ILE A 427 -0.80 4.19 -10.09
CA ILE A 427 -1.84 5.12 -10.53
C ILE A 427 -2.84 5.35 -9.41
N ALA A 428 -3.30 4.31 -8.73
CA ALA A 428 -4.18 4.41 -7.56
C ALA A 428 -3.52 5.22 -6.44
N GLU A 429 -2.23 4.96 -6.14
CA GLU A 429 -1.43 5.76 -5.21
C GLU A 429 -1.41 7.23 -5.62
N THR A 430 -1.20 7.51 -6.91
CA THR A 430 -1.13 8.89 -7.41
C THR A 430 -2.48 9.60 -7.32
N ILE A 431 -3.59 8.93 -7.63
CA ILE A 431 -4.95 9.48 -7.48
C ILE A 431 -5.19 9.84 -6.02
N LEU A 432 -4.96 8.89 -5.11
CA LEU A 432 -5.23 9.10 -3.69
C LEU A 432 -4.30 10.15 -3.07
N MET A 433 -3.01 10.17 -3.43
CA MET A 433 -2.08 11.22 -3.01
C MET A 433 -2.54 12.62 -3.44
N ASN A 434 -3.03 12.78 -4.69
CA ASN A 434 -3.49 14.09 -5.17
C ASN A 434 -4.83 14.49 -4.54
N PHE A 435 -5.71 13.52 -4.29
CA PHE A 435 -6.96 13.72 -3.57
C PHE A 435 -6.69 14.23 -2.15
N LEU A 436 -5.85 13.54 -1.39
CA LEU A 436 -5.48 13.92 -0.01
C LEU A 436 -4.78 15.28 0.08
N ARG A 437 -4.10 15.71 -1.00
CA ARG A 437 -3.45 17.03 -1.08
C ARG A 437 -4.38 18.14 -1.55
N GLY A 438 -5.58 17.82 -2.04
CA GLY A 438 -6.47 18.78 -2.69
C GLY A 438 -5.92 19.35 -4.00
N ASP A 439 -5.03 18.63 -4.70
CA ASP A 439 -4.45 19.09 -5.98
C ASP A 439 -5.35 18.69 -7.16
N ILE A 440 -6.42 19.45 -7.34
CA ILE A 440 -7.47 19.20 -8.34
C ILE A 440 -6.91 19.17 -9.77
N ALA A 441 -5.99 20.09 -10.10
CA ALA A 441 -5.40 20.20 -11.44
C ALA A 441 -4.50 19.02 -11.82
N ARG A 442 -3.87 18.36 -10.83
CA ARG A 442 -3.13 17.11 -11.07
C ARG A 442 -4.04 15.90 -11.12
N LEU A 443 -5.12 15.89 -10.33
CA LEU A 443 -6.05 14.78 -10.27
C LEU A 443 -6.72 14.52 -11.64
N GLN A 444 -7.09 15.57 -12.37
CA GLN A 444 -7.63 15.43 -13.74
C GLN A 444 -6.65 14.77 -14.73
N ARG A 445 -5.34 14.96 -14.55
CA ARG A 445 -4.31 14.51 -15.51
C ARG A 445 -3.68 13.18 -15.14
N CYS A 446 -3.70 12.79 -13.87
CA CYS A 446 -2.93 11.64 -13.40
C CYS A 446 -3.46 10.30 -13.92
N VAL A 447 -4.74 10.25 -14.30
CA VAL A 447 -5.43 9.06 -14.78
C VAL A 447 -5.30 8.84 -16.29
N SER A 448 -4.79 9.84 -17.02
CA SER A 448 -4.57 9.69 -18.45
C SER A 448 -3.53 8.59 -18.72
N ILE A 449 -3.89 7.67 -19.62
CA ILE A 449 -3.00 6.59 -20.05
C ILE A 449 -1.85 7.12 -20.89
N THR A 450 -2.11 8.17 -21.66
CA THR A 450 -1.13 8.93 -22.43
C THR A 450 -1.06 10.34 -21.88
N THR A 451 0.13 10.75 -21.45
CA THR A 451 0.39 12.10 -20.95
C THR A 451 1.28 12.84 -21.94
N GLY A 452 1.06 14.14 -22.14
CA GLY A 452 1.89 14.94 -23.05
C GLY A 452 1.57 14.75 -24.54
N SER A 453 0.35 14.34 -24.88
CA SER A 453 -0.12 14.20 -26.27
C SER A 453 -0.09 15.49 -27.10
N GLU A 454 -0.08 16.66 -26.43
CA GLU A 454 0.04 17.99 -27.06
C GLU A 454 1.48 18.53 -27.03
N GLY A 455 2.42 17.79 -26.44
CA GLY A 455 3.84 18.17 -26.35
C GLY A 455 4.71 17.47 -27.39
N LEU A 456 6.01 17.76 -27.37
CA LEU A 456 7.00 17.15 -28.29
C LEU A 456 7.13 15.63 -28.16
N LEU A 457 6.79 15.05 -27.00
CA LEU A 457 7.00 13.63 -26.76
C LEU A 457 5.97 13.02 -25.78
N PRO A 458 4.98 12.27 -26.28
CA PRO A 458 3.99 11.61 -25.44
C PRO A 458 4.61 10.50 -24.59
N ARG A 459 4.02 10.28 -23.40
CA ARG A 459 4.36 9.18 -22.50
C ARG A 459 3.15 8.30 -22.26
N CYS A 460 3.30 7.00 -22.49
CA CYS A 460 2.25 6.01 -22.31
C CYS A 460 2.54 5.06 -21.13
N LYS A 461 1.47 4.47 -20.61
CA LYS A 461 1.50 3.52 -19.49
C LYS A 461 0.74 2.23 -19.87
N PRO A 462 1.40 1.26 -20.53
CA PRO A 462 0.75 0.02 -20.93
C PRO A 462 0.20 -0.81 -19.75
N PHE A 463 0.80 -0.67 -18.56
CA PHE A 463 0.40 -1.38 -17.33
C PHE A 463 -0.65 -0.67 -16.50
N LYS A 464 -1.38 0.30 -17.07
CA LYS A 464 -2.37 1.12 -16.35
C LYS A 464 -3.39 0.30 -15.53
N TYR A 465 -3.79 -0.87 -16.03
CA TYR A 465 -4.78 -1.74 -15.37
C TYR A 465 -4.19 -3.08 -14.88
N THR A 466 -2.86 -3.16 -14.82
CA THR A 466 -2.11 -4.35 -14.43
C THR A 466 -1.65 -4.21 -12.98
N TYR A 467 -1.93 -5.21 -12.13
CA TYR A 467 -1.59 -5.16 -10.70
C TYR A 467 -0.09 -5.43 -10.50
N GLU A 468 0.51 -4.76 -9.52
CA GLU A 468 1.92 -4.98 -9.13
C GLU A 468 2.18 -6.46 -8.79
N LYS A 469 1.26 -7.10 -8.05
CA LYS A 469 1.37 -8.53 -7.72
C LYS A 469 1.42 -9.43 -8.96
N GLU A 470 0.64 -9.12 -9.98
CA GLU A 470 0.66 -9.89 -11.23
C GLU A 470 1.97 -9.68 -12.00
N ILE A 471 2.52 -8.47 -12.01
CA ILE A 471 3.85 -8.18 -12.58
C ILE A 471 4.93 -9.00 -11.88
N VAL A 472 4.90 -9.05 -10.54
CA VAL A 472 5.83 -9.86 -9.74
C VAL A 472 5.70 -11.34 -10.09
N MET A 473 4.47 -11.87 -10.15
CA MET A 473 4.22 -13.27 -10.50
C MET A 473 4.69 -13.60 -11.91
N TYR A 474 4.45 -12.70 -12.87
CA TYR A 474 4.90 -12.86 -14.24
C TYR A 474 6.43 -12.89 -14.33
N ALA A 475 7.12 -11.94 -13.68
CA ALA A 475 8.58 -11.91 -13.61
C ALA A 475 9.15 -13.19 -13.00
N TYR A 476 8.58 -13.65 -11.88
CA TYR A 476 8.99 -14.86 -11.18
C TYR A 476 8.83 -16.13 -12.05
N PHE A 477 7.66 -16.32 -12.66
CA PHE A 477 7.40 -17.53 -13.46
C PHE A 477 8.16 -17.56 -14.79
N LYS A 478 8.41 -16.40 -15.40
CA LYS A 478 9.28 -16.26 -16.57
C LYS A 478 10.77 -16.26 -16.21
N LYS A 479 11.12 -16.22 -14.92
CA LYS A 479 12.50 -16.13 -14.41
C LYS A 479 13.26 -14.95 -15.01
N LEU A 480 12.60 -13.80 -15.08
CA LEU A 480 13.23 -12.59 -15.61
C LEU A 480 14.27 -12.05 -14.62
N ASP A 481 15.35 -11.50 -15.17
CA ASP A 481 16.43 -10.91 -14.37
C ASP A 481 16.10 -9.44 -14.04
N TYR A 482 15.83 -9.17 -12.77
CA TYR A 482 15.51 -7.83 -12.29
C TYR A 482 16.16 -7.56 -10.94
N PHE A 483 16.45 -6.30 -10.71
CA PHE A 483 16.98 -5.81 -9.44
C PHE A 483 15.81 -5.51 -8.48
N SER A 484 15.84 -6.10 -7.29
CA SER A 484 14.73 -6.04 -6.32
C SER A 484 14.95 -5.07 -5.15
N THR A 485 16.18 -4.58 -4.95
CA THR A 485 16.50 -3.69 -3.84
C THR A 485 15.78 -2.36 -4.01
N GLU A 486 15.23 -1.81 -2.92
CA GLU A 486 14.63 -0.47 -2.91
C GLU A 486 15.71 0.62 -2.77
N CYS A 487 15.41 1.82 -3.27
CA CYS A 487 16.32 2.95 -3.15
C CYS A 487 16.50 3.37 -1.68
N LYS A 488 17.75 3.56 -1.24
CA LYS A 488 18.12 3.98 0.12
C LYS A 488 17.44 5.26 0.62
N TYR A 489 16.98 6.12 -0.30
CA TYR A 489 16.29 7.38 0.02
C TYR A 489 14.75 7.30 -0.05
N SER A 490 14.20 6.17 -0.52
CA SER A 490 12.76 5.93 -0.68
C SER A 490 11.94 5.93 0.63
N PRO A 491 12.42 5.38 1.77
CA PRO A 491 11.59 5.19 2.96
C PRO A 491 10.96 6.47 3.53
N ASN A 492 11.60 7.63 3.31
CA ASN A 492 11.11 8.93 3.79
C ASN A 492 10.06 9.57 2.86
N ALA A 493 9.63 8.89 1.80
CA ALA A 493 8.68 9.43 0.84
C ALA A 493 7.23 9.29 1.30
N TYR A 494 6.44 10.38 1.17
CA TYR A 494 5.01 10.38 1.49
C TYR A 494 4.20 9.27 0.79
N ARG A 495 4.66 8.85 -0.40
CA ARG A 495 4.04 7.77 -1.18
C ARG A 495 3.97 6.45 -0.39
N GLY A 496 4.91 6.18 0.53
CA GLY A 496 4.92 4.97 1.36
C GLY A 496 3.66 4.81 2.22
N TYR A 497 3.15 5.90 2.80
CA TYR A 497 1.92 5.86 3.61
C TYR A 497 0.68 5.50 2.77
N VAL A 498 0.57 6.09 1.57
CA VAL A 498 -0.54 5.82 0.65
C VAL A 498 -0.48 4.39 0.12
N ARG A 499 0.73 3.89 -0.16
CA ARG A 499 0.96 2.50 -0.56
C ARG A 499 0.46 1.52 0.50
N SER A 500 0.84 1.71 1.76
CA SER A 500 0.38 0.85 2.87
C SER A 500 -1.14 0.87 2.99
N PHE A 501 -1.75 2.05 2.91
CA PHE A 501 -3.21 2.19 2.97
C PHE A 501 -3.93 1.47 1.82
N ILE A 502 -3.42 1.57 0.58
CA ILE A 502 -4.00 0.85 -0.58
C ILE A 502 -3.86 -0.66 -0.40
N LYS A 503 -2.73 -1.15 0.12
CA LYS A 503 -2.54 -2.57 0.43
C LYS A 503 -3.55 -3.07 1.47
N ASP A 504 -3.83 -2.26 2.50
CA ASP A 504 -4.85 -2.60 3.50
C ASP A 504 -6.25 -2.64 2.88
N LEU A 505 -6.58 -1.71 1.98
CA LEU A 505 -7.85 -1.72 1.24
C LEU A 505 -7.96 -2.93 0.31
N GLU A 506 -6.90 -3.28 -0.40
CA GLU A 506 -6.86 -4.43 -1.32
C GLU A 506 -7.10 -5.74 -0.57
N ARG A 507 -6.61 -5.89 0.66
CA ARG A 507 -6.88 -7.06 1.51
C ARG A 507 -8.35 -7.23 1.84
N VAL A 508 -9.08 -6.13 2.06
CA VAL A 508 -10.52 -6.16 2.33
C VAL A 508 -11.32 -6.36 1.04
N ARG A 509 -10.89 -5.70 -0.04
CA ARG A 509 -11.58 -5.73 -1.35
C ARG A 509 -10.55 -5.76 -2.48
N PRO A 510 -10.33 -6.91 -3.14
CA PRO A 510 -9.33 -7.04 -4.22
C PRO A 510 -9.52 -6.08 -5.40
N SER A 511 -10.75 -5.64 -5.67
CA SER A 511 -11.06 -4.67 -6.73
C SER A 511 -10.73 -3.22 -6.36
N ALA A 512 -10.35 -2.92 -5.12
CA ALA A 512 -10.16 -1.55 -4.63
C ALA A 512 -9.22 -0.70 -5.51
N ILE A 513 -8.13 -1.31 -6.02
CA ILE A 513 -7.16 -0.61 -6.88
C ILE A 513 -7.83 -0.14 -8.18
N ILE A 514 -8.55 -1.03 -8.86
CA ILE A 514 -9.25 -0.68 -10.11
C ILE A 514 -10.44 0.24 -9.84
N ASP A 515 -11.17 0.04 -8.74
CA ASP A 515 -12.28 0.90 -8.34
C ASP A 515 -11.80 2.34 -8.10
N ILE A 516 -10.60 2.54 -7.51
CA ILE A 516 -9.97 3.85 -7.35
C ILE A 516 -9.61 4.46 -8.71
N ILE A 517 -9.02 3.67 -9.62
CA ILE A 517 -8.68 4.14 -10.97
C ILE A 517 -9.95 4.57 -11.71
N HIS A 518 -10.96 3.73 -11.73
CA HIS A 518 -12.25 4.00 -12.36
C HIS A 518 -12.93 5.23 -11.77
N SER A 519 -12.90 5.38 -10.44
CA SER A 519 -13.38 6.60 -9.77
C SER A 519 -12.61 7.83 -10.23
N GLY A 520 -11.29 7.74 -10.39
CA GLY A 520 -10.47 8.80 -10.94
C GLY A 520 -10.77 9.14 -12.40
N GLU A 521 -11.12 8.15 -13.23
CA GLU A 521 -11.50 8.34 -14.65
C GLU A 521 -12.85 9.03 -14.79
N GLN A 522 -13.79 8.71 -13.91
CA GLN A 522 -15.12 9.31 -13.89
C GLN A 522 -15.17 10.67 -13.20
N LEU A 523 -14.13 11.01 -12.44
CA LEU A 523 -14.10 12.26 -11.69
C LEU A 523 -14.01 13.46 -12.65
N SER A 524 -15.12 14.17 -12.75
CA SER A 524 -15.22 15.42 -13.50
C SER A 524 -15.08 16.60 -12.55
N VAL A 525 -14.24 17.56 -12.94
CA VAL A 525 -14.07 18.82 -12.21
C VAL A 525 -14.72 19.93 -13.03
N GLN A 526 -15.30 20.93 -12.36
CA GLN A 526 -15.89 22.10 -13.00
C GLN A 526 -14.92 22.74 -14.03
N LYS A 527 -15.44 23.08 -15.21
CA LYS A 527 -14.68 23.63 -16.36
C LYS A 527 -13.94 24.94 -16.06
N THR A 528 -14.22 25.58 -14.92
CA THR A 528 -13.62 26.84 -14.48
C THR A 528 -12.19 26.70 -13.95
N VAL A 529 -11.70 25.47 -13.75
CA VAL A 529 -10.31 25.25 -13.33
C VAL A 529 -9.35 25.51 -14.49
N LYS A 530 -8.58 26.60 -14.40
CA LYS A 530 -7.52 26.92 -15.37
C LYS A 530 -6.45 25.83 -15.34
N LEU A 531 -6.35 25.05 -16.41
CA LEU A 531 -5.24 24.13 -16.61
C LEU A 531 -3.98 24.92 -16.97
N PRO A 532 -2.79 24.47 -16.52
CA PRO A 532 -1.54 25.10 -16.92
C PRO A 532 -1.34 24.93 -18.43
N VAL A 533 -1.07 26.05 -19.13
CA VAL A 533 -0.73 26.03 -20.55
C VAL A 533 0.66 25.43 -20.72
N GLN A 534 0.83 24.54 -21.70
CA GLN A 534 2.14 24.00 -22.04
C GLN A 534 2.90 25.00 -22.90
N GLY A 535 4.15 25.27 -22.54
CA GLY A 535 5.10 26.07 -23.30
C GLY A 535 6.51 25.48 -23.23
N THR A 536 7.49 26.27 -23.63
CA THR A 536 8.91 25.89 -23.59
C THR A 536 9.66 26.70 -22.55
N CYS A 537 10.49 26.05 -21.76
CA CYS A 537 11.37 26.69 -20.80
C CYS A 537 12.35 27.64 -21.51
N GLN A 538 12.43 28.89 -21.08
CA GLN A 538 13.35 29.88 -21.65
C GLN A 538 14.83 29.55 -21.40
N GLN A 539 15.14 28.76 -20.35
CA GLN A 539 16.50 28.40 -19.99
C GLN A 539 17.02 27.16 -20.72
N CYS A 540 16.20 26.11 -20.86
CA CYS A 540 16.66 24.85 -21.45
C CYS A 540 15.90 24.43 -22.72
N GLY A 541 14.87 25.17 -23.15
CA GLY A 541 14.06 24.86 -24.33
C GLY A 541 13.09 23.67 -24.18
N TYR A 542 13.16 22.91 -23.09
CA TYR A 542 12.27 21.76 -22.84
C TYR A 542 10.87 22.17 -22.37
N ILE A 543 9.91 21.25 -22.51
CA ILE A 543 8.50 21.44 -22.14
C ILE A 543 8.37 21.90 -20.69
N SER A 544 7.61 22.97 -20.47
CA SER A 544 7.36 23.56 -19.17
C SER A 544 5.99 24.22 -19.14
N SER A 545 5.34 24.22 -17.98
CA SER A 545 4.10 24.99 -17.76
C SER A 545 4.38 26.37 -17.14
N GLN A 546 5.64 26.75 -17.03
CA GLN A 546 6.16 28.00 -16.46
C GLN A 546 7.31 28.49 -17.35
N ASP A 547 7.61 29.80 -17.31
CA ASP A 547 8.70 30.39 -18.12
C ASP A 547 10.04 29.69 -17.91
N VAL A 548 10.35 29.32 -16.65
CA VAL A 548 11.51 28.50 -16.30
C VAL A 548 11.02 27.21 -15.67
N CYS A 549 11.47 26.07 -16.20
CA CYS A 549 11.02 24.77 -15.72
C CYS A 549 11.55 24.48 -14.31
N LYS A 550 10.83 23.64 -13.57
CA LYS A 550 11.21 23.26 -12.20
C LYS A 550 12.60 22.66 -12.11
N ALA A 551 13.05 21.93 -13.13
CA ALA A 551 14.41 21.38 -13.15
C ALA A 551 15.47 22.48 -13.15
N CYS A 552 15.34 23.49 -14.01
CA CYS A 552 16.24 24.65 -14.03
C CYS A 552 16.21 25.42 -12.70
N ILE A 553 15.02 25.60 -12.11
CA ILE A 553 14.89 26.25 -10.78
C ILE A 553 15.63 25.48 -9.69
N LEU A 554 15.48 24.14 -9.67
CA LEU A 554 16.13 23.30 -8.67
C LEU A 554 17.65 23.26 -8.87
N LEU A 555 18.11 23.15 -10.11
CA LEU A 555 19.53 23.14 -10.47
C LEU A 555 20.22 24.46 -10.10
N GLU A 556 19.59 25.59 -10.42
CA GLU A 556 20.08 26.92 -10.05
C GLU A 556 20.20 27.07 -8.52
N GLY A 557 19.21 26.55 -7.78
CA GLY A 557 19.23 26.53 -6.33
C GLY A 557 20.36 25.68 -5.76
N LEU A 558 20.70 24.56 -6.38
CA LEU A 558 21.85 23.72 -6.00
C LEU A 558 23.17 24.44 -6.26
N ASN A 559 23.34 25.00 -7.47
CA ASN A 559 24.56 25.70 -7.88
C ASN A 559 24.85 26.96 -7.04
N LYS A 560 23.80 27.62 -6.53
CA LYS A 560 23.93 28.78 -5.62
C LYS A 560 24.03 28.41 -4.14
N GLY A 561 24.02 27.13 -3.79
CA GLY A 561 24.03 26.69 -2.38
C GLY A 561 22.75 27.03 -1.61
N LEU A 562 21.63 27.28 -2.30
CA LEU A 562 20.32 27.65 -1.73
C LEU A 562 19.21 26.63 -2.05
N PRO A 563 19.41 25.31 -1.79
CA PRO A 563 18.48 24.28 -2.24
C PRO A 563 17.09 24.33 -1.56
N LYS A 564 16.98 24.86 -0.34
CA LYS A 564 15.69 24.97 0.36
C LYS A 564 14.79 26.05 -0.26
N LEU A 565 15.38 27.09 -0.82
CA LEU A 565 14.65 28.20 -1.45
C LEU A 565 13.97 27.74 -2.76
N SER A 566 14.63 26.85 -3.51
CA SER A 566 14.16 26.35 -4.81
C SER A 566 12.96 25.39 -4.71
N ILE A 567 12.74 24.75 -3.55
CA ILE A 567 11.57 23.88 -3.32
C ILE A 567 10.31 24.73 -3.13
N GLY A 568 10.34 25.73 -2.22
CA GLY A 568 9.15 26.43 -1.73
C GLY A 568 8.98 27.92 -2.10
N LYS A 569 10.05 28.65 -2.43
CA LYS A 569 10.00 30.10 -2.76
C LYS A 569 10.73 30.40 -4.08
N SER A 570 10.31 29.73 -5.15
CA SER A 570 10.94 29.81 -6.48
C SER A 570 10.96 31.23 -7.07
N SER A 571 10.01 32.09 -6.71
CA SER A 571 9.94 33.49 -7.16
C SER A 571 11.10 34.37 -6.70
N LYS A 572 11.89 33.94 -5.71
CA LYS A 572 13.03 34.70 -5.18
C LYS A 572 14.36 34.38 -5.87
N LEU A 573 14.41 33.42 -6.79
CA LEU A 573 15.61 33.06 -7.53
C LEU A 573 15.73 33.95 -8.78
N LYS A 574 16.75 34.80 -8.81
CA LYS A 574 17.13 35.54 -10.03
C LYS A 574 17.89 34.60 -10.97
N PHE A 575 17.38 34.41 -12.19
CA PHE A 575 18.07 33.66 -13.23
C PHE A 575 19.02 34.60 -13.99
N ALA A 576 20.20 34.10 -14.36
CA ALA A 576 21.07 34.77 -15.32
C ALA A 576 20.45 34.67 -16.73
N ALA A 577 20.93 35.49 -17.67
CA ALA A 577 20.51 35.47 -19.08
C ALA A 577 20.53 34.04 -19.65
N PRO A 578 19.61 33.69 -20.58
CA PRO A 578 19.49 32.33 -21.09
C PRO A 578 20.83 31.84 -21.62
N VAL A 579 21.30 30.71 -21.09
CA VAL A 579 22.43 29.99 -21.67
C VAL A 579 21.94 29.46 -23.02
N VAL A 580 22.46 30.04 -24.10
CA VAL A 580 22.26 29.59 -25.47
C VAL A 580 22.41 28.06 -25.50
N LYS A 581 21.47 27.39 -26.16
CA LYS A 581 21.41 25.93 -26.36
C LYS A 581 22.82 25.31 -26.29
N PRO A 582 23.14 24.41 -25.35
CA PRO A 582 24.24 23.50 -25.61
C PRO A 582 23.82 22.72 -26.86
N SER A 583 24.49 22.99 -27.97
CA SER A 583 24.44 22.18 -29.17
C SER A 583 24.96 20.79 -28.80
N LEU A 584 24.03 19.84 -28.62
CA LEU A 584 24.31 18.41 -28.53
C LEU A 584 23.26 17.66 -29.33
#